data_AF-W2TKF1-F1
#
_entry.id   AF-W2TKF1-F1
#
_cell.length_a   1.000
_cell.length_b   1.000
_cell.length_c   1.000
_cell.angle_alpha   90.00
_cell.angle_beta   90.00
_cell.angle_gamma   90.00
#
_symmetry.space_group_name_H-M   'P 1'
#
loop_
_entity.id
_entity.type
_entity.pdbx_description
1 polymer ?
#
loop_
_entity_poly.entity_id
_entity_poly.type
_entity_poly.pdbx_seq_one_letter_code
_entity_poly.pdbx_strand_id
1 'polypeptide(L)'
;MSWLRLASLVLVAGSLAVKRQDFKTCEQSSFCKRHRAISENTGYEVDPHSLKHAGSRLDATLQNAENKLSLRIYGLKVRQF
;
A
#
# COMPACT_ATOMS: atom_id res chain seq x y z
N MET A 1 1.73 22.35 40.14
CA MET A 1 0.83 22.96 39.13
C MET A 1 1.54 23.61 37.94
N SER A 2 2.58 24.44 38.13
CA SER A 2 3.19 25.22 37.03
C SER A 2 3.88 24.39 35.94
N TRP A 3 4.58 23.30 36.32
CA TRP A 3 5.29 22.42 35.38
C TRP A 3 4.37 21.67 34.42
N LEU A 4 3.19 21.26 34.89
CA LEU A 4 2.17 20.59 34.06
C LEU A 4 1.63 21.53 32.98
N ARG A 5 1.49 22.83 33.28
CA ARG A 5 1.07 23.85 32.30
C ARG A 5 2.12 24.06 31.22
N LEU A 6 3.40 24.10 31.59
CA LEU A 6 4.53 24.17 30.65
C LEU A 6 4.61 22.94 29.75
N ALA A 7 4.50 21.74 30.32
CA ALA A 7 4.49 20.49 29.55
C ALA A 7 3.32 20.45 28.56
N SER A 8 2.12 20.86 29.00
CA SER A 8 0.94 20.95 28.13
C SER A 8 1.15 21.95 26.98
N LEU A 9 1.79 23.10 27.24
CA LEU A 9 2.04 24.12 26.21
C LEU A 9 2.99 23.62 25.13
N VAL A 10 4.04 22.88 25.53
CA VAL A 10 5.02 22.27 24.62
C VAL A 10 4.38 21.20 23.74
N LEU A 11 3.50 20.37 24.30
CA LEU A 11 2.77 19.35 23.54
C LEU A 11 1.82 19.97 22.51
N VAL A 12 1.11 21.04 22.87
CA VAL A 12 0.25 21.78 21.93
C VAL A 12 1.07 22.42 20.82
N ALA A 13 2.21 23.04 21.12
CA ALA A 13 3.11 23.60 20.11
C ALA A 13 3.66 22.53 19.15
N GLY A 14 4.03 21.36 19.68
CA GLY A 14 4.47 20.21 18.87
C GLY A 14 3.38 19.71 17.91
N SER A 15 2.11 19.78 18.31
CA SER A 15 0.98 19.40 17.44
C SER A 15 0.77 20.37 16.26
N LEU A 16 1.23 21.62 16.40
CA LEU A 16 1.17 22.66 15.36
C LEU A 16 2.45 22.77 14.52
N ALA A 17 3.51 22.03 14.87
CA ALA A 17 4.79 22.07 14.16
C ALA A 17 4.71 21.47 12.73
N VAL A 18 3.75 20.60 12.48
CA VAL A 18 3.55 19.97 11.16
C VAL A 18 2.74 20.90 10.25
N LYS A 19 3.41 21.49 9.26
CA LYS A 19 2.80 22.24 8.16
C LYS A 19 2.10 21.30 7.18
N ARG A 20 0.87 20.90 7.50
CA ARG A 20 0.08 19.93 6.72
C ARG A 20 -0.10 20.34 5.25
N GLN A 21 -0.07 21.63 4.95
CA GLN A 21 -0.17 22.16 3.58
C GLN A 21 1.00 21.79 2.67
N ASP A 22 2.16 21.45 3.24
CA ASP A 22 3.34 21.05 2.47
C ASP A 22 3.28 19.57 2.05
N PHE A 23 2.31 18.82 2.60
CA PHE A 23 2.12 17.40 2.32
C PHE A 23 0.90 17.20 1.43
N LYS A 24 1.09 16.47 0.33
CA LYS A 24 -0.01 16.12 -0.59
C LYS A 24 -1.03 15.25 0.13
N THR A 25 -2.28 15.70 0.15
CA THR A 25 -3.42 14.84 0.46
C THR A 25 -3.66 13.83 -0.67
N CYS A 26 -4.47 12.79 -0.41
CA CYS A 26 -4.78 11.81 -1.45
C CYS A 26 -5.43 12.45 -2.69
N GLU A 27 -6.29 13.46 -2.49
CA GLU A 27 -6.92 14.23 -3.58
C GLU A 27 -5.91 15.04 -4.40
N GLN A 28 -4.79 15.44 -3.81
CA GLN A 28 -3.70 16.18 -4.46
C GLN A 28 -2.66 15.26 -5.12
N SER A 29 -2.77 13.94 -4.94
CA SER A 29 -1.91 12.95 -5.59
C SER A 29 -2.72 12.17 -6.62
N SER A 30 -2.47 12.42 -7.91
CA SER A 30 -3.23 11.82 -9.01
C SER A 30 -3.25 10.29 -8.99
N PHE A 31 -2.17 9.65 -8.53
CA PHE A 31 -2.13 8.20 -8.35
C PHE A 31 -3.05 7.75 -7.21
N CYS A 32 -2.95 8.38 -6.03
CA CYS A 32 -3.79 8.05 -4.88
C CYS A 32 -5.27 8.25 -5.19
N LYS A 33 -5.60 9.41 -5.77
CA LYS A 33 -6.97 9.74 -6.17
C LYS A 33 -7.57 8.69 -7.11
N ARG A 34 -6.85 8.31 -8.17
CA ARG A 34 -7.35 7.31 -9.14
C ARG A 34 -7.50 5.94 -8.50
N HIS A 35 -6.50 5.44 -7.77
CA HIS A 35 -6.57 4.10 -7.17
C HIS A 35 -7.58 4.01 -6.02
N ARG A 36 -7.80 5.10 -5.29
CA ARG A 36 -8.81 5.16 -4.22
C ARG A 36 -10.25 5.26 -4.76
N ALA A 37 -10.41 5.79 -5.97
CA ALA A 37 -11.70 5.83 -6.65
C ALA A 37 -12.14 4.47 -7.21
N ILE A 38 -11.25 3.46 -7.25
CA ILE A 38 -11.59 2.10 -7.66
C ILE A 38 -12.40 1.45 -6.53
N SER A 39 -13.70 1.28 -6.74
CA SER A 39 -14.62 0.62 -5.79
C SER A 39 -15.00 -0.80 -6.20
N GLU A 40 -14.79 -1.16 -7.46
CA GLU A 40 -15.21 -2.43 -8.05
C GLU A 40 -14.02 -3.32 -8.40
N ASN A 41 -14.30 -4.59 -8.70
CA ASN A 41 -13.28 -5.54 -9.11
C ASN A 41 -12.63 -5.07 -10.43
N THR A 42 -11.30 -5.03 -10.45
CA THR A 42 -10.48 -4.60 -11.61
C THR A 42 -10.43 -5.62 -12.75
N GLY A 43 -11.05 -6.80 -12.55
CA GLY A 43 -11.23 -7.81 -13.59
C GLY A 43 -9.96 -8.59 -13.94
N TYR A 44 -8.93 -8.56 -13.09
CA TYR A 44 -7.75 -9.39 -13.29
C TYR A 44 -8.06 -10.85 -12.94
N GLU A 45 -7.77 -11.73 -13.90
CA GLU A 45 -7.88 -13.18 -13.76
C GLU A 45 -6.53 -13.84 -14.07
N VAL A 46 -6.28 -15.00 -13.47
CA VAL A 46 -5.08 -15.79 -13.78
C VAL A 46 -5.34 -16.59 -15.05
N ASP A 47 -4.45 -16.50 -16.03
CA ASP A 47 -4.45 -17.40 -17.18
C ASP A 47 -4.03 -18.81 -16.72
N PRO A 48 -4.93 -19.82 -16.72
CA PRO A 48 -4.66 -21.14 -16.18
C PRO A 48 -3.53 -21.88 -16.93
N HIS A 49 -3.33 -21.57 -18.21
CA HIS A 49 -2.32 -22.22 -19.04
C HIS A 49 -0.90 -21.66 -18.80
N SER A 50 -0.81 -20.49 -18.16
CA SER A 50 0.46 -19.83 -17.88
C SER A 50 1.14 -20.29 -16.58
N LEU A 51 0.44 -21.11 -15.78
CA LEU A 51 0.87 -21.51 -14.45
C LEU A 51 2.10 -22.41 -14.51
N LYS A 52 3.18 -21.98 -13.86
CA LYS A 52 4.44 -22.71 -13.74
C LYS A 52 4.83 -22.77 -12.27
N HIS A 53 5.14 -23.96 -11.79
CA HIS A 53 5.59 -24.17 -10.42
C HIS A 53 7.03 -24.69 -10.42
N ALA A 54 7.91 -24.06 -9.64
CA ALA A 54 9.31 -24.42 -9.52
C ALA A 54 9.77 -24.31 -8.05
N GLY A 55 9.94 -25.44 -7.39
CA GLY A 55 10.39 -25.48 -5.99
C GLY A 55 9.41 -24.78 -5.06
N SER A 56 9.81 -23.64 -4.48
CA SER A 56 8.98 -22.79 -3.64
C SER A 56 8.39 -21.58 -4.36
N ARG A 57 8.44 -21.55 -5.70
CA ARG A 57 7.98 -20.41 -6.52
C ARG A 57 6.84 -20.84 -7.45
N LEU A 58 5.80 -20.02 -7.52
CA LEU A 58 4.71 -20.14 -8.49
C LEU A 58 4.70 -18.90 -9.38
N ASP A 59 4.82 -19.11 -10.68
CA ASP A 59 4.73 -18.09 -11.72
C ASP A 59 3.42 -18.25 -12.50
N ALA A 60 2.77 -17.14 -12.82
CA ALA A 60 1.61 -17.12 -13.70
C ALA A 60 1.48 -15.76 -14.39
N THR A 61 0.56 -15.66 -15.34
CA THR A 61 0.16 -14.41 -15.98
C THR A 61 -1.21 -13.99 -15.45
N LEU A 62 -1.29 -12.77 -14.94
CA LEU A 62 -2.56 -12.10 -14.64
C LEU A 62 -2.98 -11.28 -15.86
N GLN A 63 -4.25 -11.32 -16.22
CA GLN A 63 -4.77 -10.57 -17.35
C GLN A 63 -6.16 -10.01 -17.08
N ASN A 64 -6.43 -8.85 -17.65
CA ASN A 64 -7.78 -8.32 -17.82
C ASN A 64 -7.94 -7.81 -19.27
N ALA A 65 -9.04 -7.11 -19.57
CA ALA A 65 -9.28 -6.57 -20.91
C ALA A 65 -8.21 -5.55 -21.38
N GLU A 66 -7.45 -4.96 -20.46
CA GLU A 66 -6.56 -3.83 -20.73
C GLU A 66 -5.08 -4.19 -20.61
N ASN A 67 -4.72 -5.11 -19.73
CA ASN A 67 -3.34 -5.34 -19.29
C ASN A 67 -3.02 -6.83 -19.11
N LYS A 68 -1.75 -7.18 -19.31
CA LYS A 68 -1.15 -8.47 -18.95
C LYS A 68 0.03 -8.25 -18.02
N LEU A 69 0.03 -8.92 -16.87
CA LEU A 69 1.01 -8.76 -15.80
C LEU A 69 1.64 -10.12 -15.45
N SER A 70 2.92 -10.12 -15.10
CA SER A 70 3.59 -11.31 -14.57
C SER A 70 3.39 -11.43 -13.06
N LEU A 71 2.77 -12.51 -12.60
CA LEU A 71 2.59 -12.86 -11.20
C LEU A 71 3.67 -13.84 -10.76
N ARG A 72 4.30 -13.57 -9.61
CA ARG A 72 5.30 -14.46 -8.99
C ARG A 72 5.04 -14.54 -7.49
N ILE A 73 4.77 -15.74 -7.00
CA ILE A 73 4.48 -16.04 -5.59
C ILE A 73 5.61 -16.91 -5.06
N TYR A 74 6.12 -16.59 -3.87
CA TYR A 74 7.19 -17.32 -3.22
C TYR A 74 6.72 -17.86 -1.86
N GLY A 75 6.79 -19.18 -1.69
CA GLY A 75 6.65 -19.84 -0.40
C GLY A 75 7.91 -19.62 0.44
N LEU A 76 7.76 -19.01 1.61
CA LEU A 76 8.84 -18.80 2.56
C LEU A 76 8.72 -19.79 3.72
N LYS A 77 9.84 -20.40 4.13
CA LYS A 77 9.90 -21.19 5.36
C LYS A 77 10.21 -20.25 6.53
N VAL A 78 9.30 -20.16 7.49
CA VAL A 78 9.57 -19.45 8.75
C VAL A 78 10.60 -20.28 9.53
N ARG A 79 11.76 -19.68 9.86
CA ARG A 79 12.68 -20.31 10.83
C ARG A 79 12.01 -20.27 12.20
N GLN A 80 11.74 -21.43 12.77
CA GLN A 80 11.45 -21.56 14.19
C GLN A 80 12.80 -21.42 14.92
N PHE A 81 12.89 -20.43 15.79
CA PHE A 81 13.99 -20.26 16.74
C PHE A 81 13.85 -21.26 17.88
#